data_AF-A0A7C1CMK9-F1
#
_entry.id   AF-A0A7C1CMK9-F1
#
_cell.length_a   1.000
_cell.length_b   1.000
_cell.length_c   1.000
_cell.angle_alpha   90.00
_cell.angle_beta   90.00
_cell.angle_gamma   90.00
#
_symmetry.space_group_name_H-M   'P 1'
#
loop_
_entity.id
_entity.type
_entity.pdbx_description
1 polymer ?
#
loop_
_entity_poly.entity_id
_entity_poly.type
_entity_poly.pdbx_seq_one_letter_code
_entity_poly.pdbx_strand_id
1 'polypeptide(L)' 'MPKKKNKNTVSEAPIAKSVSVDIKKATNGYVISTWDTDKQKIYIAKNKKEAIRFANKILKLKGV' A
#
# COMPACT_ATOMS: atom_id res chain seq x y z
N MET A 1 -43.52 4.24 28.25
CA MET A 1 -42.09 4.25 27.92
C MET A 1 -41.79 3.15 26.90
N PRO A 2 -41.49 3.43 25.62
CA PRO A 2 -40.95 2.39 24.75
C PRO A 2 -39.42 2.50 24.70
N LYS A 3 -38.74 1.42 25.13
CA LYS A 3 -37.31 1.19 24.90
C LYS A 3 -37.07 1.09 23.39
N LYS A 4 -36.51 2.13 22.77
CA LYS A 4 -35.99 2.06 21.41
C LYS A 4 -34.69 1.23 21.44
N LYS A 5 -34.74 0.08 20.77
CA LYS A 5 -33.61 -0.80 20.47
C LYS A 5 -32.52 0.02 19.76
N ASN A 6 -31.35 0.17 20.37
CA ASN A 6 -30.14 0.65 19.72
C ASN A 6 -29.79 -0.33 18.60
N LYS A 7 -30.10 0.02 17.35
CA LYS A 7 -29.39 -0.53 16.20
C LYS A 7 -28.05 0.19 16.16
N ASN A 8 -27.02 -0.42 16.77
CA ASN A 8 -25.64 -0.07 16.48
C ASN A 8 -25.40 -0.38 15.01
N THR A 9 -25.69 0.58 14.13
CA THR A 9 -25.16 0.60 12.78
C THR A 9 -23.68 0.88 12.92
N VAL A 10 -22.90 -0.20 13.03
CA VAL A 10 -21.46 -0.12 12.81
C VAL A 10 -21.33 0.20 11.33
N SER A 11 -21.29 1.49 11.01
CA SER A 11 -20.86 1.95 9.69
C SER A 11 -19.43 1.44 9.56
N GLU A 12 -19.26 0.38 8.78
CA GLU A 12 -17.97 -0.15 8.39
C GLU A 12 -17.30 0.97 7.58
N ALA A 13 -16.60 1.86 8.28
CA ALA A 13 -15.87 2.95 7.66
C ALA A 13 -14.98 2.33 6.58
N PRO A 14 -14.87 2.95 5.38
CA PRO A 14 -14.04 2.38 4.34
C PRO A 14 -12.64 2.17 4.89
N ILE A 15 -12.26 0.90 5.08
CA ILE A 15 -10.93 0.53 5.55
C ILE A 15 -9.98 1.11 4.51
N ALA A 16 -9.23 2.14 4.89
CA ALA A 16 -8.26 2.76 4.03
C ALA A 16 -7.26 1.66 3.64
N LYS A 17 -7.29 1.24 2.36
CA LYS A 17 -6.29 0.32 1.81
C LYS A 17 -4.97 1.06 1.71
N SER A 18 -4.21 1.03 2.79
CA SER A 18 -2.89 1.61 2.87
C SER A 18 -1.90 0.72 2.12
N VAL A 19 -1.43 1.20 0.98
CA VAL A 19 -0.33 0.57 0.25
C VAL A 19 0.95 1.32 0.60
N SER A 20 1.94 0.62 1.13
CA SER A 20 3.26 1.18 1.43
C SER A 20 4.31 0.55 0.53
N VAL A 21 5.29 1.35 0.11
CA VAL A 21 6.42 0.89 -0.72
C VAL A 21 7.72 1.36 -0.10
N ASP A 22 8.66 0.44 0.09
CA ASP A 22 10.03 0.71 0.52
C ASP A 22 11.00 0.33 -0.60
N ILE A 23 12.02 1.15 -0.82
CA ILE A 23 13.07 0.90 -1.84
C ILE A 23 14.42 0.90 -1.14
N LYS A 24 15.08 -0.25 -1.10
CA LYS A 24 16.42 -0.42 -0.55
C LYS A 24 17.42 -0.69 -1.66
N LYS A 25 18.63 -0.11 -1.53
CA LYS A 25 19.76 -0.44 -2.40
C LYS A 25 20.34 -1.79 -1.98
N ALA A 26 20.58 -2.66 -2.95
CA ALA A 26 21.20 -3.97 -2.76
C ALA A 26 22.46 -4.09 -3.63
N THR A 27 23.24 -5.15 -3.43
CA THR A 27 24.53 -5.37 -4.12
C THR A 27 24.39 -5.36 -5.65
N ASN A 28 23.32 -5.97 -6.18
CA ASN A 28 23.08 -6.09 -7.63
C ASN A 28 21.86 -5.30 -8.11
N GLY A 29 21.44 -4.26 -7.40
CA GLY A 29 20.32 -3.42 -7.82
C GLY A 29 19.55 -2.79 -6.67
N TYR A 30 18.22 -2.78 -6.79
CA TYR A 30 17.30 -2.19 -5.82
C TYR A 30 16.20 -3.17 -5.50
N VAL A 31 15.95 -3.39 -4.21
CA VAL A 31 14.86 -4.21 -3.70
C VAL A 31 13.70 -3.30 -3.34
N ILE A 32 12.52 -3.63 -3.85
CA ILE A 32 11.29 -2.88 -3.64
C ILE A 32 10.35 -3.78 -2.85
N SER A 33 10.02 -3.38 -1.62
CA SER A 33 9.10 -4.11 -0.77
C SER A 33 7.79 -3.36 -0.72
N THR A 34 6.68 -4.02 -1.06
CA THR A 34 5.36 -3.42 -1.04
C THR A 34 4.46 -4.15 -0.07
N TRP A 35 3.79 -3.39 0.78
CA TRP A 35 2.86 -3.88 1.79
C TRP A 35 1.48 -3.37 1.43
N ASP A 36 0.56 -4.29 1.18
CA ASP A 36 -0.87 -4.06 1.14
C ASP A 36 -1.48 -4.66 2.43
N THR A 37 -2.74 -4.33 2.72
CA THR A 37 -3.45 -4.64 3.98
C THR A 37 -3.21 -6.06 4.49
N ASP A 38 -3.07 -7.03 3.58
CA ASP A 38 -2.84 -8.45 3.92
C ASP A 38 -1.65 -9.10 3.19
N LYS A 39 -0.90 -8.35 2.38
CA LYS A 39 0.06 -8.94 1.43
C LYS A 39 1.35 -8.14 1.33
N GLN A 40 2.46 -8.81 1.62
CA GLN A 40 3.79 -8.33 1.26
C GLN A 40 4.17 -8.88 -0.12
N LYS A 41 4.72 -8.03 -0.99
CA LYS A 41 5.36 -8.41 -2.25
C LYS A 41 6.74 -7.80 -2.33
N ILE A 42 7.67 -8.51 -2.95
CA ILE A 42 9.05 -8.09 -3.10
C ILE A 42 9.40 -8.11 -4.59
N TYR A 43 10.06 -7.06 -5.06
CA TYR A 43 10.50 -6.91 -6.44
C TYR A 43 11.97 -6.49 -6.46
N ILE A 44 12.67 -6.84 -7.55
CA ILE A 44 14.07 -6.48 -7.76
C ILE A 44 14.15 -5.67 -9.05
N ALA A 45 14.71 -4.46 -8.96
CA ALA A 45 14.97 -3.59 -10.09
C ALA A 45 16.49 -3.47 -10.31
N LYS A 46 16.90 -3.33 -11.57
CA LYS A 46 18.32 -3.26 -11.92
C LYS A 46 18.93 -1.91 -11.58
N ASN A 47 18.14 -0.84 -11.62
CA ASN A 47 18.58 0.51 -11.35
C ASN A 47 17.55 1.33 -10.56
N LYS A 48 18.00 2.45 -9.99
CA LYS A 48 17.19 3.32 -9.11
C LYS A 48 15.97 3.89 -9.84
N LYS A 49 16.13 4.27 -11.10
CA LYS A 49 15.07 4.90 -11.92
C LYS A 49 13.92 3.94 -12.15
N GLU A 50 14.23 2.69 -12.47
CA GLU A 50 13.27 1.61 -12.63
C GLU A 50 12.55 1.31 -11.31
N ALA A 51 13.29 1.28 -10.19
CA ALA A 51 12.71 1.07 -8.87
C ALA A 51 11.70 2.16 -8.49
N ILE A 52 12.04 3.44 -8.69
CA ILE A 52 11.16 4.57 -8.41
C ILE A 52 9.93 4.54 -9.32
N ARG A 53 10.12 4.30 -10.62
CA ARG A 53 9.02 4.22 -11.59
C ARG A 53 8.03 3.12 -11.21
N PHE A 54 8.54 1.98 -10.76
CA PHE A 54 7.74 0.86 -10.31
C PHE A 54 6.99 1.17 -9.00
N ALA A 55 7.65 1.77 -8.02
CA ALA A 55 7.02 2.22 -6.78
C ALA A 55 5.89 3.24 -7.02
N ASN A 56 6.12 4.24 -7.87
CA ASN A 56 5.10 5.23 -8.25
C ASN A 56 3.90 4.58 -8.93
N LYS A 57 4.14 3.55 -9.77
CA LYS A 57 3.07 2.77 -10.40
C LYS A 57 2.23 2.01 -9.37
N ILE A 58 2.86 1.42 -8.36
CA ILE A 58 2.16 0.70 -7.28
C ILE A 58 1.33 1.65 -6.43
N LEU A 59 1.90 2.80 -6.05
CA LEU A 59 1.20 3.82 -5.29
C LEU A 59 0.15 4.59 -6.11
N LYS A 60 0.01 4.28 -7.41
CA LYS A 60 -0.86 4.99 -8.37
C LYS A 60 -0.67 6.50 -8.33
N LEU A 61 0.55 6.96 -8.02
CA LEU A 61 0.88 8.38 -8.03
C LEU A 61 0.90 8.84 -9.50
N LYS A 62 -0.17 9.50 -9.92
CA LYS A 62 -0.23 10.21 -11.21
C LYS A 62 0.52 11.53 -11.06
N GLY A 63 1.65 11.68 -11.75
CA GLY A 63 2.26 12.99 -12.01
C GLY A 63 3.55 13.30 -11.25
N VAL A 64 4.62 12.53 -11.51
CA VAL A 64 6.00 13.00 -11.30
C VAL A 64 6.74 12.92 -12.62
#